data_AF-A0A811VDE7-F1
#
_entry.id   AF-A0A811VDE7-F1
#
_cell.length_a   1.000
_cell.length_b   1.000
_cell.length_c   1.000
_cell.angle_alpha   90.00
_cell.angle_beta   90.00
_cell.angle_gamma   90.00
#
_symmetry.space_group_name_H-M   'P 1'
#
loop_
_entity.id
_entity.type
_entity.pdbx_description
1 polymer ?
#
loop_
_entity_poly.entity_id
_entity_poly.type
_entity_poly.pdbx_seq_one_letter_code
_entity_poly.pdbx_strand_id
1 'polypeptide(L)'
;MISQLLGFIPRKCLQFELIRKEITIIAKKSFETKTLQKLADEEYIELNPAIASKMSKISRNLYKGQSVAIFTSGGDSCGMNGALRASVRMAIYLGSQPYMIREGYQGMVEGGEHFVKAKWSSVSSIIHLGGTIIGSARCAEFMQREGRKKAAFNLVQRDINRLVVIGGDGSLTGANIFRQEWSGLLDELLAEGKITTQQREKYVDLHVVGVVGSIDNDFCGTDLTIGANTALHRITEAIDSIASTAYSHKRIFILEVMGRRCG
;
A
#
# COMPACT_ATOMS: atom_id res chain seq x y z
N MET A 1 -26.77 -6.52 -39.39
CA MET A 1 -27.13 -6.13 -38.01
C MET A 1 -25.83 -5.88 -37.28
N ILE A 2 -25.49 -4.61 -37.02
CA ILE A 2 -24.35 -4.25 -36.17
C ILE A 2 -24.79 -4.56 -34.75
N SER A 3 -24.12 -5.50 -34.08
CA SER A 3 -24.38 -5.78 -32.66
C SER A 3 -23.51 -4.84 -31.84
N GLN A 4 -24.08 -4.18 -30.85
CA GLN A 4 -23.32 -3.33 -29.94
C GLN A 4 -22.97 -4.12 -28.67
N LEU A 5 -21.72 -4.01 -28.22
CA LEU A 5 -21.21 -4.62 -27.00
C LEU A 5 -20.82 -3.52 -26.02
N LEU A 6 -21.29 -3.59 -24.79
CA LEU A 6 -20.72 -2.81 -23.69
C LEU A 6 -19.56 -3.59 -23.10
N GLY A 7 -18.39 -2.98 -23.09
CA GLY A 7 -17.18 -3.52 -22.47
C GLY A 7 -16.54 -2.50 -21.53
N PHE A 8 -15.56 -2.94 -20.75
CA PHE A 8 -14.80 -2.10 -19.84
C PHE A 8 -13.32 -2.15 -20.22
N ILE A 9 -12.72 -1.01 -20.53
CA ILE A 9 -11.27 -0.83 -20.77
C ILE A 9 -10.77 0.19 -19.73
N PRO A 10 -9.67 -0.07 -19.02
CA PRO A 10 -9.65 -0.07 -17.56
C PRO A 10 -10.45 1.08 -16.93
N ARG A 11 -11.55 0.71 -16.27
CA ARG A 11 -12.48 1.59 -15.53
C ARG A 11 -13.32 2.57 -16.37
N LYS A 12 -13.29 2.49 -17.70
CA LYS A 12 -14.24 3.19 -18.58
C LYS A 12 -15.22 2.21 -19.21
N CYS A 13 -16.50 2.50 -19.09
CA CYS A 13 -17.53 1.79 -19.84
C CYS A 13 -17.51 2.31 -21.27
N LEU A 14 -17.24 1.43 -22.23
CA LEU A 14 -17.14 1.76 -23.65
C LEU A 14 -18.12 0.89 -24.44
N GLN A 15 -18.65 1.49 -25.50
CA GLN A 15 -19.53 0.81 -26.45
C GLN A 15 -18.72 0.44 -27.67
N PHE A 16 -18.70 -0.85 -28.00
CA PHE A 16 -17.99 -1.41 -29.13
C PHE A 16 -18.99 -1.85 -30.19
N GLU A 17 -18.71 -1.52 -31.45
CA GLU A 17 -19.44 -2.06 -32.59
C GLU A 17 -18.82 -3.41 -32.98
N LEU A 18 -19.58 -4.50 -32.80
CA LEU A 18 -19.14 -5.83 -33.18
C LEU A 18 -19.39 -6.04 -34.68
N ILE A 19 -18.32 -5.97 -35.47
CA ILE A 19 -18.32 -6.46 -36.85
C ILE A 19 -18.05 -7.98 -36.79
N ARG A 20 -19.08 -8.81 -36.98
CA ARG A 20 -19.04 -10.28 -36.83
C ARG A 20 -17.84 -10.98 -37.50
N LYS A 21 -17.31 -10.46 -38.60
CA LYS A 21 -16.16 -11.06 -39.33
C LYS A 21 -14.82 -10.84 -38.61
N GLU A 22 -14.66 -9.74 -37.88
CA GLU A 22 -13.39 -9.39 -37.25
C GLU A 22 -13.15 -10.21 -35.97
N ILE A 23 -14.20 -10.51 -35.19
CA ILE A 23 -14.10 -11.31 -33.96
C ILE A 23 -13.59 -12.73 -34.27
N THR A 24 -14.09 -13.38 -35.32
CA THR A 24 -13.65 -14.74 -35.68
C THR A 24 -12.21 -14.74 -36.18
N ILE A 25 -11.81 -13.72 -36.94
CA ILE A 25 -10.44 -13.58 -37.45
C ILE A 25 -9.47 -13.25 -36.32
N ILE A 26 -9.83 -12.35 -35.41
CA ILE A 26 -9.03 -11.97 -34.25
C ILE A 26 -8.94 -13.13 -33.26
N ALA A 27 -10.03 -13.86 -33.00
CA ALA A 27 -10.02 -15.04 -32.14
C ALA A 27 -9.16 -16.17 -32.73
N LYS A 28 -9.26 -16.45 -34.04
CA LYS A 28 -8.41 -17.43 -34.73
C LYS A 28 -6.94 -17.03 -34.72
N LYS A 29 -6.62 -15.79 -35.13
CA LYS A 29 -5.25 -15.28 -35.10
C LYS A 29 -4.69 -15.34 -33.68
N SER A 30 -5.42 -14.85 -32.68
CA SER A 30 -4.96 -14.86 -31.28
C SER A 30 -4.78 -16.25 -30.69
N PHE A 31 -5.56 -17.26 -31.11
CA PHE A 31 -5.35 -18.66 -30.71
C PHE A 31 -4.08 -19.23 -31.34
N GLU A 32 -3.81 -18.91 -32.60
CA GLU A 32 -2.62 -19.37 -33.34
C GLU A 32 -1.33 -18.68 -32.87
N THR A 33 -1.37 -17.39 -32.51
CA THR A 33 -0.19 -16.61 -32.13
C THR A 33 0.02 -16.50 -30.61
N LYS A 34 -0.71 -17.25 -29.77
CA LYS A 34 -0.75 -17.11 -28.29
C LYS A 34 -0.93 -15.65 -27.83
N THR A 35 -1.57 -14.83 -28.66
CA THR A 35 -1.60 -13.36 -28.46
C THR A 35 -2.70 -12.95 -27.50
N LEU A 36 -3.71 -13.79 -27.25
CA LEU A 36 -4.68 -13.55 -26.17
C LEU A 36 -4.02 -13.50 -24.79
N GLN A 37 -2.95 -14.27 -24.58
CA GLN A 37 -2.17 -14.19 -23.34
C GLN A 37 -1.42 -12.85 -23.28
N LYS A 38 -0.84 -12.39 -24.39
CA LYS A 38 -0.24 -11.05 -24.50
C LYS A 38 -1.24 -9.91 -24.38
N LEU A 39 -2.46 -10.02 -24.88
CA LEU A 39 -3.51 -9.00 -24.78
C LEU A 39 -4.11 -8.96 -23.37
N ALA A 40 -4.31 -10.11 -22.74
CA ALA A 40 -4.72 -10.20 -21.33
C ALA A 40 -3.60 -9.71 -20.39
N ASP A 41 -2.35 -9.96 -20.74
CA ASP A 41 -1.18 -9.43 -20.03
C ASP A 41 -1.02 -7.92 -20.30
N GLU A 42 -1.25 -7.41 -21.52
CA GLU A 42 -1.24 -5.97 -21.85
C GLU A 42 -2.38 -5.20 -21.16
N GLU A 43 -3.54 -5.82 -20.90
CA GLU A 43 -4.66 -5.18 -20.20
C GLU A 43 -4.54 -5.18 -18.67
N TYR A 44 -3.91 -6.19 -18.06
CA TYR A 44 -3.58 -6.16 -16.62
C TYR A 44 -2.26 -5.44 -16.31
N ILE A 45 -1.45 -5.22 -17.34
CA ILE A 45 -0.15 -4.59 -17.28
C ILE A 45 -0.07 -3.55 -18.42
N GLU A 46 -0.90 -2.51 -18.38
CA GLU A 46 -0.37 -1.18 -18.74
C GLU A 46 0.60 -0.77 -17.62
N LEU A 47 1.69 -1.53 -17.44
CA LEU A 47 2.83 -0.95 -16.75
C LEU A 47 3.28 0.17 -17.66
N ASN A 48 3.07 1.39 -17.17
CA ASN A 48 3.70 2.60 -17.70
C ASN A 48 5.11 2.22 -18.21
N PRO A 49 5.49 2.53 -19.46
CA PRO A 49 6.78 2.14 -20.05
C PRO A 49 7.99 2.47 -19.16
N ALA A 50 7.87 3.50 -18.31
CA ALA A 50 8.84 3.84 -17.28
C ALA A 50 8.95 2.80 -16.15
N ILE A 51 7.84 2.17 -15.76
CA ILE A 51 7.79 1.07 -14.79
C ILE A 51 8.28 -0.22 -15.47
N ALA A 52 7.87 -0.52 -16.71
CA ALA A 52 8.34 -1.72 -17.43
C ALA A 52 9.86 -1.72 -17.64
N SER A 53 10.42 -0.58 -18.05
CA SER A 53 11.89 -0.39 -18.17
C SER A 53 12.63 -0.30 -16.82
N LYS A 54 11.94 -0.01 -15.72
CA LYS A 54 12.49 -0.16 -14.36
C LYS A 54 12.39 -1.59 -13.87
N MET A 55 11.34 -2.33 -14.23
CA MET A 55 11.20 -3.76 -13.89
C MET A 55 12.26 -4.61 -14.58
N SER A 56 12.69 -4.25 -15.79
CA SER A 56 13.84 -4.88 -16.45
C SER A 56 15.17 -4.68 -15.71
N LYS A 57 15.21 -3.79 -14.71
CA LYS A 57 16.38 -3.58 -13.81
C LYS A 57 16.23 -4.25 -12.45
N ILE A 58 15.11 -4.93 -12.18
CA ILE A 58 14.92 -5.65 -10.93
C ILE A 58 15.66 -6.98 -11.02
N SER A 59 16.75 -7.10 -10.26
CA SER A 59 17.49 -8.34 -10.12
C SER A 59 17.53 -8.78 -8.66
N ARG A 60 17.68 -10.09 -8.46
CA ARG A 60 17.90 -10.65 -7.12
C ARG A 60 19.13 -10.01 -6.47
N ASN A 61 19.08 -9.74 -5.17
CA ASN A 61 20.17 -9.15 -4.39
C ASN A 61 20.65 -7.74 -4.80
N LEU A 62 19.85 -6.98 -5.55
CA LEU A 62 20.19 -5.61 -5.97
C LEU A 62 20.56 -4.67 -4.80
N TYR A 63 19.91 -4.84 -3.64
CA TYR A 63 20.09 -4.00 -2.45
C TYR A 63 20.66 -4.80 -1.28
N LYS A 64 21.58 -5.74 -1.57
CA LYS A 64 22.23 -6.59 -0.58
C LYS A 64 22.91 -5.77 0.51
N GLY A 65 22.66 -6.12 1.77
CA GLY A 65 23.25 -5.45 2.93
C GLY A 65 22.56 -4.14 3.35
N GLN A 66 21.51 -3.72 2.65
CA GLN A 66 20.68 -2.59 3.06
C GLN A 66 19.51 -3.06 3.93
N SER A 67 18.96 -2.17 4.73
CA SER A 67 17.75 -2.42 5.52
C SER A 67 16.59 -1.53 5.08
N VAL A 68 15.38 -2.07 5.20
CA VAL A 68 14.12 -1.39 4.92
C VAL A 68 13.16 -1.66 6.05
N ALA A 69 12.47 -0.64 6.55
CA ALA A 69 11.39 -0.81 7.50
C ALA A 69 10.02 -0.71 6.82
N ILE A 70 9.12 -1.58 7.23
CA ILE A 70 7.75 -1.68 6.71
C ILE A 70 6.83 -1.62 7.92
N PHE A 71 5.82 -0.78 7.87
CA PHE A 71 4.88 -0.64 8.98
C PHE A 71 3.49 -0.22 8.51
N THR A 72 2.49 -0.53 9.33
CA THR A 72 1.11 -0.07 9.15
C THR A 72 0.80 1.04 10.14
N SER A 73 0.06 2.06 9.71
CA SER A 73 -0.41 3.12 10.58
C SER A 73 -1.75 3.68 10.12
N GLY A 74 -2.53 4.22 11.05
CA GLY A 74 -3.86 4.77 10.79
C GLY A 74 -4.98 3.81 11.15
N GLY A 75 -6.17 4.00 10.55
CA GLY A 75 -7.26 3.04 10.69
C GLY A 75 -6.95 1.77 9.88
N ASP A 76 -7.38 0.62 10.40
CA ASP A 76 -7.18 -0.66 9.72
C ASP A 76 -8.06 -0.77 8.48
N SER A 77 -7.51 -1.39 7.43
CA SER A 77 -8.27 -1.75 6.25
C SER A 77 -7.96 -3.18 5.81
N CYS A 78 -8.96 -3.86 5.26
CA CYS A 78 -8.77 -5.19 4.68
C CYS A 78 -7.72 -5.13 3.56
N GLY A 79 -6.80 -6.08 3.54
CA GLY A 79 -5.74 -6.18 2.52
C GLY A 79 -4.39 -5.55 2.91
N MET A 80 -4.29 -4.83 4.04
CA MET A 80 -3.00 -4.32 4.55
C MET A 80 -1.97 -5.44 4.78
N ASN A 81 -2.41 -6.60 5.28
CA ASN A 81 -1.56 -7.80 5.40
C ASN A 81 -1.00 -8.29 4.05
N GLY A 82 -1.78 -8.15 2.98
CA GLY A 82 -1.35 -8.46 1.62
C GLY A 82 -0.22 -7.53 1.16
N ALA A 83 -0.39 -6.22 1.39
CA ALA A 83 0.63 -5.20 1.08
C ALA A 83 1.91 -5.41 1.91
N LEU A 84 1.77 -5.71 3.21
CA LEU A 84 2.88 -6.03 4.10
C LEU A 84 3.66 -7.25 3.58
N ARG A 85 2.95 -8.34 3.27
CA ARG A 85 3.56 -9.56 2.74
C ARG A 85 4.30 -9.32 1.43
N ALA A 86 3.69 -8.60 0.50
CA ALA A 86 4.31 -8.28 -0.79
C ALA A 86 5.60 -7.47 -0.59
N SER A 87 5.55 -6.44 0.25
CA SER A 87 6.68 -5.58 0.57
C SER A 87 7.84 -6.34 1.22
N VAL A 88 7.55 -7.17 2.23
CA VAL A 88 8.55 -8.00 2.93
C VAL A 88 9.21 -8.98 1.97
N ARG A 89 8.40 -9.71 1.18
CA ARG A 89 8.94 -10.71 0.25
C ARG A 89 9.78 -10.08 -0.85
N MET A 90 9.36 -8.91 -1.34
CA MET A 90 10.13 -8.18 -2.34
C MET A 90 11.46 -7.67 -1.77
N ALA A 91 11.47 -7.15 -0.55
CA ALA A 91 12.69 -6.74 0.13
C ALA A 91 13.69 -7.91 0.26
N ILE A 92 13.22 -9.10 0.65
CA ILE A 92 14.04 -10.32 0.73
C ILE A 92 14.59 -10.71 -0.64
N TYR A 93 13.75 -10.68 -1.69
CA TYR A 93 14.17 -10.99 -3.04
C TYR A 93 15.28 -10.05 -3.53
N LEU A 94 15.18 -8.76 -3.20
CA LEU A 94 16.19 -7.75 -3.50
C LEU A 94 17.44 -7.84 -2.61
N GLY A 95 17.49 -8.77 -1.65
CA GLY A 95 18.62 -8.99 -0.74
C GLY A 95 18.71 -7.98 0.41
N SER A 96 17.71 -7.12 0.58
CA SER A 96 17.63 -6.24 1.74
C SER A 96 17.12 -6.99 2.97
N GLN A 97 17.48 -6.52 4.16
CA GLN A 97 16.92 -7.00 5.42
C GLN A 97 15.65 -6.20 5.76
N PRO A 98 14.44 -6.78 5.62
CA PRO A 98 13.22 -6.14 6.07
C PRO A 98 13.11 -6.14 7.59
N TYR A 99 12.65 -5.02 8.13
CA TYR A 99 12.16 -4.85 9.49
C TYR A 99 10.67 -4.55 9.43
N MET A 100 9.90 -5.22 10.29
CA MET A 100 8.51 -4.87 10.55
C MET A 100 8.48 -4.03 11.82
N ILE A 101 7.96 -2.80 11.74
CA ILE A 101 7.74 -1.97 12.93
C ILE A 101 6.34 -2.23 13.43
N ARG A 102 6.23 -2.72 14.67
CA ARG A 102 4.95 -2.98 15.32
C ARG A 102 4.32 -1.68 15.82
N GLU A 103 3.00 -1.62 15.86
CA GLU A 103 2.24 -0.46 16.37
C GLU A 103 2.57 0.86 15.63
N GLY A 104 2.88 0.77 14.33
CA GLY A 104 3.10 1.92 13.45
C GLY A 104 4.10 2.95 13.96
N TYR A 105 3.71 4.22 13.95
CA TYR A 105 4.57 5.32 14.42
C TYR A 105 4.87 5.24 15.91
N GLN A 106 3.96 4.69 16.72
CA GLN A 106 4.19 4.56 18.15
C GLN A 106 5.38 3.64 18.41
N GLY A 107 5.38 2.43 17.83
CA GLY A 107 6.54 1.53 17.98
C GLY A 107 7.81 2.06 17.29
N MET A 108 7.68 2.91 16.28
CA MET A 108 8.84 3.60 15.69
C MET A 108 9.51 4.55 16.70
N VAL A 109 8.71 5.27 17.49
CA VAL A 109 9.17 6.20 18.53
C VAL A 109 9.67 5.44 19.76
N GLU A 110 8.97 4.40 20.20
CA GLU A 110 9.33 3.58 21.37
C GLU A 110 10.60 2.77 21.11
N GLY A 111 10.84 2.32 19.88
CA GLY A 111 12.06 1.59 19.53
C GLY A 111 12.08 0.17 20.04
N GLY A 112 13.24 -0.31 20.50
CA GLY A 112 13.38 -1.64 21.12
C GLY A 112 12.81 -2.82 20.31
N GLU A 113 11.93 -3.58 20.95
CA GLU A 113 11.32 -4.82 20.46
C GLU A 113 10.28 -4.60 19.35
N HIS A 114 9.82 -3.36 19.14
CA HIS A 114 8.89 -3.03 18.07
C HIS A 114 9.51 -3.23 16.68
N PHE A 115 10.84 -3.23 16.57
CA PHE A 115 11.56 -3.49 15.32
C PHE A 115 11.89 -4.97 15.16
N VAL A 116 11.03 -5.69 14.46
CA VAL A 116 11.18 -7.14 14.27
C VAL A 116 11.80 -7.44 12.90
N LYS A 117 12.95 -8.11 12.87
CA LYS A 117 13.53 -8.61 11.62
C LYS A 117 12.59 -9.62 10.97
N ALA A 118 12.13 -9.33 9.76
CA ALA A 118 11.26 -10.24 9.04
C ALA A 118 12.06 -11.29 8.27
N LYS A 119 11.56 -12.53 8.32
CA LYS A 119 11.97 -13.65 7.48
C LYS A 119 10.85 -13.95 6.49
N TRP A 120 11.13 -14.80 5.50
CA TRP A 120 10.12 -15.24 4.54
C TRP A 120 8.87 -15.84 5.22
N SER A 121 9.09 -16.61 6.28
CA SER A 121 8.04 -17.24 7.09
C SER A 121 7.25 -16.26 7.96
N SER A 122 7.82 -15.09 8.31
CA SER A 122 7.16 -14.09 9.15
C SER A 122 5.88 -13.50 8.54
N VAL A 123 5.71 -13.64 7.22
CA VAL A 123 4.55 -13.15 6.47
C VAL A 123 3.83 -14.29 5.72
N SER A 124 3.95 -15.52 6.23
CA SER A 124 3.20 -16.67 5.72
C SER A 124 1.82 -16.73 6.35
N SER A 125 0.82 -17.13 5.56
CA SER A 125 -0.55 -17.34 6.04
C SER A 125 -1.23 -16.11 6.66
N ILE A 126 -0.88 -14.90 6.21
CA ILE A 126 -1.47 -13.65 6.74
C ILE A 126 -2.46 -12.95 5.79
N ILE A 127 -2.51 -13.33 4.51
CA ILE A 127 -3.28 -12.58 3.49
C ILE A 127 -4.78 -12.55 3.79
N HIS A 128 -5.32 -13.63 4.35
CA HIS A 128 -6.75 -13.77 4.66
C HIS A 128 -7.14 -13.15 6.01
N LEU A 129 -6.16 -12.73 6.82
CA LEU A 129 -6.43 -12.16 8.13
C LEU A 129 -6.91 -10.71 7.99
N GLY A 130 -7.93 -10.36 8.76
CA GLY A 130 -8.37 -8.98 8.94
C GLY A 130 -7.35 -8.15 9.73
N GLY A 131 -7.52 -6.82 9.69
CA GLY A 131 -6.59 -5.88 10.34
C GLY A 131 -5.16 -5.99 9.82
N THR A 132 -4.20 -5.77 10.72
CA THR A 132 -2.75 -5.90 10.44
C THR A 132 -2.06 -6.74 11.52
N ILE A 133 -1.26 -7.73 11.10
CA ILE A 133 -0.53 -8.62 12.03
C ILE A 133 0.55 -7.90 12.86
N ILE A 134 0.93 -6.69 12.46
CA ILE A 134 1.96 -5.90 13.15
C ILE A 134 1.35 -4.77 13.98
N GLY A 135 0.02 -4.66 14.03
CA GLY A 135 -0.67 -3.57 14.72
C GLY A 135 -0.59 -2.25 13.95
N SER A 136 -1.51 -1.35 14.28
CA SER A 136 -1.57 -0.01 13.73
C SER A 136 -1.93 0.95 14.86
N ALA A 137 -1.15 2.01 15.04
CA ALA A 137 -1.42 3.01 16.06
C ALA A 137 -1.32 4.43 15.49
N ARG A 138 -2.19 5.30 16.00
CA ARG A 138 -2.03 6.76 15.91
C ARG A 138 -1.09 7.18 17.04
N CYS A 139 -0.08 7.99 16.74
CA CYS A 139 0.92 8.41 17.72
C CYS A 139 0.90 9.92 17.88
N ALA A 140 0.46 10.42 19.04
CA ALA A 140 0.48 11.85 19.36
C ALA A 140 1.92 12.38 19.49
N GLU A 141 2.84 11.56 20.00
CA GLU A 141 4.24 11.94 20.14
C GLU A 141 4.90 12.18 18.78
N PHE A 142 4.57 11.37 17.77
CA PHE A 142 5.08 11.54 16.40
C PHE A 142 4.53 12.80 15.70
N MET A 143 3.42 13.37 16.18
CA MET A 143 2.96 14.69 15.70
C MET A 143 3.90 15.81 16.16
N GLN A 144 4.66 15.59 17.22
CA GLN A 144 5.66 16.51 17.73
C GLN A 144 7.04 16.23 17.12
N ARG A 145 7.84 17.28 16.96
CA ARG A 145 9.20 17.18 16.40
C ARG A 145 10.10 16.30 17.26
N GLU A 146 9.97 16.37 18.59
CA GLU A 146 10.72 15.53 19.53
C GLU A 146 10.44 14.03 19.34
N GLY A 147 9.18 13.64 19.10
CA GLY A 147 8.84 12.25 18.79
C GLY A 147 9.44 11.80 17.47
N ARG A 148 9.40 12.64 16.44
CA ARG A 148 10.06 12.36 15.15
C ARG A 148 11.58 12.24 15.31
N LYS A 149 12.20 13.05 16.17
CA LYS A 149 13.64 12.94 16.49
C LYS A 149 13.98 11.60 17.14
N LYS A 150 13.17 11.14 18.11
CA LYS A 150 13.32 9.80 18.71
C LYS A 150 13.17 8.69 17.66
N ALA A 151 12.17 8.80 16.78
CA ALA A 151 11.99 7.85 15.69
C ALA A 151 13.18 7.82 14.72
N ALA A 152 13.72 8.99 14.34
CA ALA A 152 14.90 9.10 13.48
C ALA A 152 16.12 8.42 14.13
N PHE A 153 16.34 8.66 15.42
CA PHE A 153 17.39 7.99 16.18
C PHE A 153 17.23 6.46 16.13
N ASN A 154 16.03 5.93 16.42
CA ASN A 154 15.78 4.48 16.43
C ASN A 154 16.01 3.81 15.07
N LEU A 155 15.72 4.52 13.97
CA LEU A 155 15.96 4.08 12.60
C LEU A 155 17.45 4.03 12.26
N VAL A 156 18.19 5.10 12.60
CA VAL A 156 19.64 5.20 12.37
C VAL A 156 20.40 4.12 13.13
N GLN A 157 20.02 3.85 14.39
CA GLN A 157 20.63 2.79 15.20
C GLN A 157 20.47 1.38 14.61
N ARG A 158 19.54 1.19 13.67
CA ARG A 158 19.28 -0.09 12.99
C ARG A 158 19.70 -0.11 11.53
N ASP A 159 20.44 0.91 11.10
CA ASP A 159 20.86 1.11 9.72
C ASP A 159 19.71 1.25 8.70
N ILE A 160 18.61 1.90 9.11
CA ILE A 160 17.40 2.04 8.30
C ILE A 160 17.22 3.49 7.83
N ASN A 161 17.17 3.69 6.51
CA ASN A 161 16.76 4.96 5.88
C ASN A 161 15.74 4.77 4.74
N ARG A 162 15.11 3.60 4.68
CA ARG A 162 14.08 3.26 3.69
C ARG A 162 12.83 2.81 4.42
N LEU A 163 11.72 3.48 4.15
CA LEU A 163 10.43 3.22 4.78
C LEU A 163 9.39 2.84 3.73
N VAL A 164 8.62 1.80 4.02
CA VAL A 164 7.36 1.48 3.35
C VAL A 164 6.24 1.68 4.35
N VAL A 165 5.40 2.67 4.09
CA VAL A 165 4.28 3.04 4.96
C VAL A 165 3.00 2.51 4.34
N ILE A 166 2.26 1.69 5.07
CA ILE A 166 0.97 1.17 4.63
C ILE A 166 -0.11 1.83 5.50
N GLY A 167 -0.97 2.66 4.91
CA GLY A 167 -1.96 3.40 5.68
C GLY A 167 -2.75 4.41 4.86
N GLY A 168 -3.61 5.17 5.55
CA GLY A 168 -4.42 6.22 4.93
C GLY A 168 -3.72 7.58 4.88
N ASP A 169 -4.47 8.62 4.53
CA ASP A 169 -3.99 9.99 4.34
C ASP A 169 -3.10 10.51 5.49
N GLY A 170 -3.55 10.38 6.74
CA GLY A 170 -2.79 10.83 7.90
C GLY A 170 -1.42 10.14 8.06
N SER A 171 -1.34 8.86 7.71
CA SER A 171 -0.09 8.09 7.78
C SER A 171 0.89 8.55 6.71
N LEU A 172 0.43 8.75 5.48
CA LEU A 172 1.27 9.21 4.38
C LEU A 172 1.71 10.68 4.59
N THR A 173 0.82 11.52 5.14
CA THR A 173 1.13 12.90 5.52
C THR A 173 2.23 12.93 6.58
N GLY A 174 2.10 12.13 7.65
CA GLY A 174 3.13 12.00 8.68
C GLY A 174 4.48 11.54 8.10
N ALA A 175 4.46 10.61 7.16
CA ALA A 175 5.66 10.13 6.48
C ALA A 175 6.32 11.21 5.62
N ASN A 176 5.53 12.04 4.93
CA ASN A 176 6.07 13.13 4.12
C ASN A 176 6.68 14.25 4.98
N ILE A 177 6.03 14.65 6.08
CA ILE A 177 6.59 15.61 7.05
C ILE A 177 7.91 15.06 7.59
N PHE A 178 7.91 13.79 8.01
CA PHE A 178 9.11 13.16 8.56
C PHE A 178 10.27 13.14 7.56
N ARG A 179 9.99 12.86 6.29
CA ARG A 179 10.97 12.93 5.20
C ARG A 179 11.52 14.34 5.00
N GLN A 180 10.66 15.36 5.02
CA GLN A 180 11.06 16.77 4.83
C GLN A 180 11.94 17.27 5.97
N GLU A 181 11.64 16.87 7.20
CA GLU A 181 12.40 17.29 8.39
C GLU A 181 13.66 16.44 8.64
N TRP A 182 13.82 15.33 7.92
CA TRP A 182 14.82 14.31 8.20
C TRP A 182 16.24 14.85 8.41
N SER A 183 16.73 15.70 7.50
CA SER A 183 18.09 16.25 7.58
C SER A 183 18.29 17.07 8.86
N GLY A 184 17.33 17.93 9.20
CA GLY A 184 17.38 18.75 10.41
C GLY A 184 17.30 17.92 11.69
N LEU A 185 16.50 16.85 11.70
CA LEU A 185 16.44 15.92 12.83
C LEU A 185 17.80 15.22 13.07
N LEU A 186 18.51 14.85 12.00
CA LEU A 186 19.83 14.25 12.14
C LEU A 186 20.89 15.27 12.58
N ASP A 187 20.80 16.52 12.15
CA ASP A 187 21.71 17.59 12.59
C ASP A 187 21.53 17.85 14.10
N GLU A 188 20.28 17.88 14.59
CA GLU A 188 19.96 17.97 16.03
C GLU A 188 20.52 16.76 16.80
N LEU A 189 20.35 15.54 16.29
CA LEU A 189 20.89 14.32 16.93
C LEU A 189 22.43 14.30 16.96
N LEU A 190 23.09 14.88 15.96
CA LEU A 190 24.54 15.02 15.92
C LEU A 190 25.01 16.05 16.95
N ALA A 191 24.32 17.18 17.06
CA ALA A 191 24.61 18.21 18.06
C ALA A 191 24.44 17.68 19.51
N GLU A 192 23.45 16.81 19.73
CA GLU A 192 23.24 16.10 21.00
C GLU A 192 24.26 14.96 21.26
N GLY A 193 25.12 14.63 20.29
CA GLY A 193 26.10 13.56 20.40
C GLY A 193 25.49 12.15 20.38
N LYS A 194 24.24 12.00 19.96
CA LYS A 194 23.54 10.70 19.90
C LYS A 194 23.90 9.86 18.67
N ILE A 195 24.31 10.51 17.58
CA ILE A 195 24.75 9.85 16.35
C ILE A 195 26.16 10.31 15.98
N THR A 196 26.89 9.49 15.22
CA THR A 196 28.21 9.85 14.72
C THR A 196 28.12 10.62 13.39
N THR A 197 29.15 11.40 13.06
CA THR A 197 29.26 12.09 11.77
C THR A 197 29.15 11.13 10.59
N GLN A 198 29.73 9.92 10.72
CA GLN A 198 29.62 8.87 9.69
C GLN A 198 28.18 8.39 9.49
N GLN A 199 27.40 8.23 10.56
CA GLN A 199 25.98 7.88 10.45
C GLN A 199 25.17 9.00 9.79
N ARG A 200 25.48 10.26 10.13
CA ARG A 200 24.84 11.42 9.52
C ARG A 200 25.09 11.50 8.00
N GLU A 201 26.31 11.21 7.56
CA GLU A 201 26.69 11.19 6.14
C GLU A 201 26.13 9.97 5.40
N LYS A 202 26.01 8.83 6.07
CA LYS A 202 25.43 7.61 5.47
C LYS A 202 23.92 7.74 5.25
N TYR A 203 23.22 8.44 6.13
CA TYR A 203 21.75 8.55 6.14
C TYR A 203 21.26 9.94 5.80
N VAL A 204 21.87 10.61 4.81
CA VAL A 204 21.49 11.96 4.39
C VAL A 204 20.02 12.05 4.02
N ASP A 205 19.53 11.08 3.26
CA ASP A 205 18.15 11.04 2.76
C ASP A 205 17.35 9.90 3.38
N LEU A 206 16.08 10.20 3.66
CA LEU A 206 15.05 9.22 3.96
C LEU A 206 14.25 8.92 2.70
N HIS A 207 14.30 7.68 2.25
CA HIS A 207 13.47 7.22 1.14
C HIS A 207 12.16 6.64 1.69
N VAL A 208 11.04 7.19 1.25
CA VAL A 208 9.71 6.79 1.72
C VAL A 208 8.85 6.39 0.53
N VAL A 209 8.18 5.25 0.64
CA VAL A 209 7.11 4.82 -0.27
C VAL A 209 5.84 4.64 0.55
N GLY A 210 4.75 5.27 0.09
CA GLY A 210 3.42 5.11 0.67
C GLY A 210 2.58 4.12 -0.13
N VAL A 211 1.92 3.20 0.57
CA VAL A 211 0.91 2.29 0.04
C VAL A 211 -0.42 2.66 0.70
N VAL A 212 -1.37 3.08 -0.12
CA VAL A 212 -2.62 3.66 0.37
C VAL A 212 -3.58 2.56 0.82
N GLY A 213 -3.75 2.42 2.14
CA GLY A 213 -4.73 1.54 2.79
C GLY A 213 -5.74 2.34 3.58
N SER A 214 -6.97 2.41 3.05
CA SER A 214 -8.10 3.13 3.65
C SER A 214 -9.40 2.48 3.17
N ILE A 215 -10.41 2.39 4.04
CA ILE A 215 -11.77 2.00 3.64
C ILE A 215 -12.54 3.19 3.05
N ASP A 216 -12.12 4.42 3.36
CA ASP A 216 -12.84 5.64 3.00
C ASP A 216 -12.63 6.06 1.53
N ASN A 217 -11.65 5.46 0.85
CA ASN A 217 -11.22 5.83 -0.51
C ASN A 217 -10.91 7.33 -0.69
N ASP A 218 -10.44 7.98 0.38
CA ASP A 218 -10.32 9.44 0.52
C ASP A 218 -8.95 10.02 0.15
N PHE A 219 -8.07 9.23 -0.49
CA PHE A 219 -6.72 9.68 -0.82
C PHE A 219 -6.64 10.23 -2.24
N CYS A 220 -6.25 11.51 -2.35
CA CYS A 220 -6.08 12.16 -3.63
C CYS A 220 -4.96 11.50 -4.46
N GLY A 221 -5.23 11.24 -5.74
CA GLY A 221 -4.24 10.68 -6.68
C GLY A 221 -4.31 9.16 -6.85
N THR A 222 -5.25 8.47 -6.20
CA THR A 222 -5.62 7.10 -6.54
C THR A 222 -7.14 6.99 -6.63
N ASP A 223 -7.67 6.26 -7.62
CA ASP A 223 -9.12 6.04 -7.70
C ASP A 223 -9.60 4.96 -6.72
N LEU A 224 -8.70 4.07 -6.27
CA LEU A 224 -9.04 2.97 -5.38
C LEU A 224 -7.94 2.73 -4.34
N THR A 225 -8.32 2.74 -3.06
CA THR A 225 -7.46 2.41 -1.92
C THR A 225 -7.60 0.94 -1.51
N ILE A 226 -6.56 0.39 -0.88
CA ILE A 226 -6.62 -0.96 -0.31
C ILE A 226 -7.66 -0.98 0.81
N GLY A 227 -8.67 -1.82 0.63
CA GLY A 227 -9.77 -2.03 1.59
C GLY A 227 -11.11 -1.41 1.16
N ALA A 228 -11.11 -0.44 0.23
CA ALA A 228 -12.34 0.22 -0.22
C ALA A 228 -13.35 -0.76 -0.84
N ASN A 229 -12.90 -1.64 -1.73
CA ASN A 229 -13.78 -2.62 -2.37
C ASN A 229 -14.38 -3.61 -1.34
N THR A 230 -13.57 -4.05 -0.37
CA THR A 230 -14.07 -4.91 0.71
C THR A 230 -15.11 -4.18 1.56
N ALA A 231 -14.88 -2.91 1.89
CA ALA A 231 -15.85 -2.08 2.62
C ALA A 231 -17.17 -1.91 1.85
N LEU A 232 -17.11 -1.60 0.56
CA LEU A 232 -18.28 -1.50 -0.32
C LEU A 232 -19.08 -2.81 -0.35
N HIS A 233 -18.38 -3.95 -0.43
CA HIS A 233 -19.03 -5.25 -0.42
C HIS A 233 -19.74 -5.52 0.92
N ARG A 234 -19.14 -5.15 2.07
CA ARG A 234 -19.80 -5.24 3.38
C ARG A 234 -21.03 -4.34 3.49
N ILE A 235 -20.96 -3.12 2.95
CA ILE A 235 -22.11 -2.20 2.90
C ILE A 235 -23.25 -2.82 2.08
N THR A 236 -22.93 -3.40 0.93
CA THR A 236 -23.92 -4.05 0.05
C THR A 236 -24.61 -5.22 0.75
N GLU A 237 -23.86 -6.09 1.43
CA GLU A 237 -24.43 -7.19 2.20
C GLU A 237 -25.36 -6.70 3.33
N ALA A 238 -25.00 -5.60 4.01
CA ALA A 238 -25.85 -5.00 5.04
C ALA A 238 -27.16 -4.48 4.46
N ILE A 239 -27.12 -3.84 3.29
CA ILE A 239 -28.31 -3.37 2.56
C ILE A 239 -29.20 -4.55 2.16
N ASP A 240 -28.62 -5.58 1.56
CA ASP A 240 -29.36 -6.78 1.12
C ASP A 240 -30.06 -7.47 2.31
N SER A 241 -29.41 -7.48 3.47
CA SER A 241 -29.95 -8.09 4.69
C SER A 241 -31.20 -7.38 5.24
N ILE A 242 -31.33 -6.07 5.03
CA ILE A 242 -32.48 -5.28 5.52
C ILE A 242 -33.54 -5.00 4.45
N ALA A 243 -33.18 -5.11 3.16
CA ALA A 243 -34.04 -4.76 2.02
C ALA A 243 -35.36 -5.55 1.99
N SER A 244 -35.30 -6.86 2.26
CA SER A 244 -36.48 -7.73 2.29
C SER A 244 -37.51 -7.29 3.33
N THR A 245 -37.04 -6.85 4.51
CA THR A 245 -37.88 -6.37 5.61
C THR A 245 -38.45 -4.98 5.33
N ALA A 246 -37.66 -4.12 4.69
CA ALA A 246 -38.11 -2.78 4.27
C ALA A 246 -39.30 -2.89 3.30
N TYR A 247 -39.22 -3.79 2.33
CA TYR A 247 -40.28 -4.01 1.34
C TYR A 247 -41.53 -4.66 1.94
N SER A 248 -41.36 -5.71 2.74
CA SER A 248 -42.51 -6.47 3.29
C SER A 248 -43.35 -5.67 4.28
N HIS A 249 -42.71 -4.84 5.12
CA HIS A 249 -43.39 -4.06 6.16
C HIS A 249 -43.60 -2.59 5.81
N LYS A 250 -43.26 -2.16 4.58
CA LYS A 250 -43.33 -0.76 4.13
C LYS A 250 -42.59 0.20 5.09
N ARG A 251 -41.36 -0.17 5.47
CA ARG A 251 -40.52 0.59 6.40
C ARG A 251 -39.38 1.30 5.69
N ILE A 252 -38.95 2.41 6.25
CA ILE A 252 -37.74 3.13 5.84
C ILE A 252 -36.64 2.79 6.85
N PHE A 253 -35.47 2.39 6.35
CA PHE A 253 -34.26 2.21 7.14
C PHE A 253 -33.24 3.27 6.76
N ILE A 254 -32.52 3.80 7.75
CA ILE A 254 -31.39 4.70 7.56
C ILE A 254 -30.13 3.91 7.92
N LEU A 255 -29.23 3.74 6.95
CA LEU A 255 -27.95 3.07 7.14
C LEU A 255 -26.84 4.11 7.06
N GLU A 256 -26.17 4.37 8.18
CA GLU A 256 -24.96 5.17 8.21
C GLU A 256 -23.76 4.31 7.78
N VAL A 257 -22.98 4.79 6.81
CA VAL A 257 -21.77 4.12 6.31
C VAL A 257 -20.53 4.94 6.62
N MET A 258 -19.38 4.25 6.71
CA MET A 258 -18.08 4.92 6.82
C MET A 258 -17.66 5.54 5.48
N GLY A 259 -16.62 6.38 5.47
CA GLY A 259 -16.26 7.22 4.32
C GLY A 259 -15.80 8.63 4.72
N ARG A 260 -16.03 9.02 5.98
CA ARG A 260 -15.66 10.33 6.55
C ARG A 260 -16.26 11.50 5.74
N ARG A 261 -15.49 12.08 4.80
CA ARG A 261 -15.91 13.20 3.93
C ARG A 261 -15.93 12.79 2.45
N CYS A 262 -15.85 11.49 2.17
CA CYS A 262 -15.90 10.87 0.86
C CYS A 262 -17.11 9.92 0.85
N GLY A 263 -18.08 10.20 -0.03
CA GLY A 263 -19.32 9.43 -0.18
C GLY A 263 -19.34 8.60 -1.45
#